data_AF-A0A2R6AVU2-F1
#
_entry.id   AF-A0A2R6AVU2-F1
#
_cell.length_a   1.000
_cell.length_b   1.000
_cell.length_c   1.000
_cell.angle_alpha   90.00
_cell.angle_beta   90.00
_cell.angle_gamma   90.00
#
_symmetry.space_group_name_H-M   'P 1'
#
loop_
_entity.id
_entity.type
_entity.pdbx_description
1 polymer ?
#
loop_
_entity_poly.entity_id
_entity_poly.type
_entity_poly.pdbx_seq_one_letter_code
_entity_poly.pdbx_strand_id
1 'polypeptide(L)'
;MASSLVKNWERKDTPSFGQSLRQAISPPGPLKPRLEAATRSIQTQIQRLEQVSHRLSDKEKATFRKVVEAYQKHDQARATVYANEVSEIRKMNHIVAQSKLALEAIVMRLGTVQDIGDVVVALAPAITVLNTVKASISGIIPEAGKK
;
A
#
# COMPACT_ATOMS: atom_id res chain seq x y z
N MET A 1 15.90 -7.79 -16.25
CA MET A 1 14.92 -7.17 -15.32
C MET A 1 15.50 -6.87 -13.93
N ALA A 2 16.40 -7.68 -13.36
CA ALA A 2 17.02 -7.36 -12.06
C ALA A 2 17.97 -6.13 -12.07
N SER A 3 18.72 -5.92 -13.16
CA SER A 3 19.70 -4.82 -13.26
C SER A 3 19.07 -3.41 -13.20
N SER A 4 17.85 -3.24 -13.74
CA SER A 4 17.13 -1.96 -13.69
C SER A 4 16.57 -1.64 -12.30
N LEU A 5 16.35 -2.65 -11.46
CA LEU A 5 15.87 -2.48 -10.08
C LEU A 5 17.01 -2.07 -9.14
N VAL A 6 18.18 -2.70 -9.28
CA VAL A 6 19.40 -2.34 -8.54
C VAL A 6 19.85 -0.90 -8.86
N LYS A 7 19.80 -0.52 -10.15
CA LYS A 7 20.23 0.82 -10.61
C LYS A 7 19.40 1.98 -10.04
N ASN A 8 18.14 1.73 -9.67
CA ASN A 8 17.23 2.75 -9.16
C ASN A 8 17.21 2.84 -7.62
N TRP A 9 17.99 1.99 -6.95
CA TRP A 9 18.02 1.90 -5.49
C TRP A 9 18.95 2.94 -4.81
N GLU A 10 19.95 3.50 -5.53
CA GLU A 10 21.02 4.33 -4.93
C GLU A 10 21.44 5.62 -5.70
N ARG A 11 20.69 6.13 -6.67
CA ARG A 11 21.17 7.29 -7.46
C ARG A 11 21.08 8.65 -6.74
N LYS A 12 22.22 9.36 -6.72
CA LYS A 12 22.44 10.77 -6.35
C LYS A 12 22.59 11.58 -7.66
N ASP A 13 21.71 12.54 -7.93
CA ASP A 13 21.55 13.21 -9.25
C ASP A 13 22.38 14.50 -9.43
N THR A 14 22.93 14.71 -10.64
CA THR A 14 23.33 16.04 -11.20
C THR A 14 22.50 16.31 -12.47
N PRO A 15 22.01 17.55 -12.72
CA PRO A 15 20.92 17.77 -13.67
C PRO A 15 21.40 18.10 -15.09
N SER A 16 20.65 17.63 -16.10
CA SER A 16 20.72 18.15 -17.48
C SER A 16 19.34 18.15 -18.15
N PHE A 17 19.11 19.20 -18.94
CA PHE A 17 17.84 19.76 -19.42
C PHE A 17 16.89 18.80 -20.18
N GLY A 18 17.34 17.60 -20.55
CA GLY A 18 16.50 16.53 -21.14
C GLY A 18 15.75 15.63 -20.13
N GLN A 19 15.91 15.86 -18.82
CA GLN A 19 15.34 15.01 -17.77
C GLN A 19 13.84 15.23 -17.48
N SER A 20 13.28 16.40 -17.78
CA SER A 20 11.92 16.78 -17.35
C SER A 20 10.82 15.93 -18.02
N LEU A 21 11.04 15.43 -19.24
CA LEU A 21 10.06 14.56 -19.92
C LEU A 21 10.16 13.09 -19.49
N ARG A 22 11.32 12.65 -18.99
CA ARG A 22 11.57 11.25 -18.56
C ARG A 22 11.27 11.05 -17.07
N GLN A 23 11.18 12.13 -16.29
CA GLN A 23 10.85 12.14 -14.85
C GLN A 23 9.38 11.83 -14.53
N ALA A 24 8.45 12.03 -15.46
CA ALA A 24 7.04 11.64 -15.25
C ALA A 24 6.82 10.10 -15.28
N ILE A 25 7.77 9.36 -15.83
CA ILE A 25 7.70 7.90 -16.08
C ILE A 25 8.85 7.11 -15.45
N SER A 26 9.85 7.78 -14.87
CA SER A 26 10.81 7.15 -13.94
C SER A 26 10.47 7.56 -12.52
N PRO A 27 10.36 6.62 -11.56
CA PRO A 27 10.03 6.96 -10.18
C PRO A 27 11.06 7.96 -9.63
N PRO A 28 10.65 9.13 -9.10
CA PRO A 28 11.57 10.05 -8.43
C PRO A 28 12.10 9.37 -7.16
N GLY A 29 13.42 9.28 -6.99
CA GLY A 29 14.09 8.82 -5.77
C GLY A 29 14.11 7.30 -5.49
N PRO A 30 14.95 6.87 -4.52
CA PRO A 30 15.08 5.47 -4.12
C PRO A 30 13.76 4.89 -3.59
N LEU A 31 13.51 3.61 -3.89
CA LEU A 31 12.24 2.94 -3.60
C LEU A 31 11.96 2.78 -2.10
N LYS A 32 12.98 2.49 -1.29
CA LYS A 32 12.82 2.22 0.15
C LYS A 32 12.22 3.41 0.92
N PRO A 33 12.74 4.64 0.83
CA PRO A 33 12.12 5.79 1.50
C PRO A 33 10.68 6.08 1.07
N ARG A 34 10.32 5.74 -0.18
CA ARG A 34 8.95 5.92 -0.70
C ARG A 34 8.00 4.87 -0.14
N LEU A 35 8.44 3.61 -0.07
CA LEU A 35 7.69 2.54 0.57
C LEU A 35 7.44 2.87 2.05
N GLU A 36 8.47 3.33 2.77
CA GLU A 36 8.33 3.76 4.17
C GLU A 36 7.36 4.94 4.33
N ALA A 37 7.46 5.95 3.46
CA ALA A 37 6.54 7.09 3.48
C ALA A 37 5.10 6.65 3.18
N ALA A 38 4.90 5.75 2.22
CA ALA A 38 3.60 5.17 1.90
C ALA A 38 3.04 4.38 3.09
N THR A 39 3.86 3.52 3.73
CA THR A 39 3.48 2.76 4.92
C THR A 39 3.03 3.68 6.06
N ARG A 40 3.78 4.74 6.37
CA ARG A 40 3.40 5.74 7.40
C ARG A 40 2.08 6.45 7.07
N SER A 41 1.90 6.82 5.80
CA SER A 41 0.67 7.45 5.33
C SER A 41 -0.54 6.51 5.49
N ILE A 42 -0.40 5.25 5.09
CA ILE A 42 -1.46 4.24 5.21
C ILE A 42 -1.79 3.96 6.68
N GLN A 43 -0.78 3.83 7.55
CA GLN A 43 -0.97 3.69 8.99
C GLN A 43 -1.78 4.86 9.59
N THR A 44 -1.50 6.09 9.14
CA THR A 44 -2.29 7.27 9.56
C THR A 44 -3.74 7.15 9.11
N GLN A 45 -4.00 6.65 7.90
CA GLN A 45 -5.36 6.44 7.40
C GLN A 45 -6.09 5.33 8.18
N ILE A 46 -5.41 4.26 8.56
CA ILE A 46 -5.95 3.20 9.43
C ILE A 46 -6.43 3.81 10.77
N GLN A 47 -5.60 4.64 11.41
CA GLN A 47 -5.97 5.32 12.66
C GLN A 47 -7.18 6.24 12.49
N ARG A 48 -7.30 6.94 11.36
CA ARG A 48 -8.48 7.76 11.05
C ARG A 48 -9.73 6.91 10.86
N LEU A 49 -9.65 5.78 10.16
CA LEU A 49 -10.77 4.85 10.01
C LEU A 49 -11.22 4.30 11.36
N GLU A 50 -10.29 4.05 12.28
CA GLU A 50 -10.60 3.65 13.66
C GLU A 50 -11.43 4.73 14.37
N GLN A 51 -11.00 5.99 14.30
CA GLN A 51 -11.74 7.11 14.89
C GLN A 51 -13.12 7.28 14.27
N VAL A 52 -13.25 7.08 12.95
CA VAL A 52 -14.54 7.12 12.26
C VAL A 52 -15.44 5.99 12.73
N SER A 53 -14.91 4.78 12.90
CA SER A 53 -15.68 3.63 13.42
C SER A 53 -16.25 3.89 14.82
N HIS A 54 -15.44 4.45 15.72
CA HIS A 54 -15.90 4.84 17.05
C HIS A 54 -17.04 5.87 16.98
N ARG A 55 -16.88 6.92 16.18
CA ARG A 55 -17.91 7.96 15.99
C ARG A 55 -19.20 7.40 15.40
N LEU A 56 -19.11 6.48 14.45
CA LEU A 56 -20.27 5.83 13.87
C LEU A 56 -20.98 4.92 14.88
N SER A 57 -20.24 4.21 15.74
CA SER A 57 -20.82 3.42 16.84
C SER A 57 -21.57 4.30 17.85
N ASP A 58 -20.98 5.44 18.24
CA ASP A 58 -21.64 6.38 19.15
C ASP A 58 -22.87 7.01 18.51
N LYS A 59 -22.80 7.37 17.23
CA LYS A 59 -23.93 7.87 16.45
C LYS A 59 -25.04 6.82 16.34
N GLU A 60 -24.70 5.56 16.08
CA GLU A 60 -25.67 4.45 16.04
C GLU A 60 -26.43 4.34 17.36
N LYS A 61 -25.71 4.29 18.50
CA LYS A 61 -26.32 4.22 19.83
C LYS A 61 -27.21 5.42 20.11
N ALA A 62 -26.78 6.62 19.73
CA ALA A 62 -27.57 7.84 19.92
C ALA A 62 -28.85 7.85 19.07
N THR A 63 -28.76 7.46 17.80
CA THR A 63 -29.93 7.36 16.92
C THR A 63 -30.87 6.25 17.36
N PHE A 64 -30.34 5.11 17.82
CA PHE A 64 -31.16 4.02 18.35
C PHE A 64 -31.96 4.44 19.58
N ARG A 65 -31.39 5.24 20.49
CA ARG A 65 -32.16 5.83 21.60
C ARG A 65 -33.34 6.67 21.11
N LYS A 66 -33.18 7.41 20.01
CA LYS A 66 -34.28 8.18 19.40
C LYS A 66 -35.36 7.29 18.80
N VAL A 67 -34.99 6.11 18.26
CA VAL A 67 -35.97 5.10 17.82
C VAL A 67 -36.85 4.69 19.00
N VAL A 68 -36.24 4.32 20.13
CA VAL A 68 -36.96 3.89 21.35
C VAL A 68 -37.87 5.00 21.87
N GLU A 69 -37.38 6.24 21.94
CA GLU A 69 -38.17 7.39 22.39
C GLU A 69 -39.37 7.66 21.48
N ALA A 70 -39.21 7.59 20.16
CA ALA A 70 -40.29 7.77 19.21
C ALA A 70 -41.34 6.64 19.33
N TYR A 71 -40.90 5.40 19.54
CA TYR A 71 -41.80 4.27 19.80
C TYR A 71 -42.62 4.46 21.08
N GLN A 72 -41.99 4.92 22.17
CA GLN A 72 -42.68 5.19 23.44
C GLN A 72 -43.73 6.29 23.32
N LYS A 73 -43.50 7.27 22.44
CA LYS A 73 -44.45 8.35 22.13
C LYS A 73 -45.52 7.94 21.11
N HIS A 74 -45.56 6.67 20.71
CA HIS A 74 -46.42 6.14 19.65
C HIS A 74 -46.26 6.85 18.29
N ASP A 75 -45.11 7.50 18.05
CA ASP A 75 -44.77 8.17 16.80
C ASP A 75 -44.05 7.20 15.85
N GLN A 76 -44.85 6.35 15.20
CA GLN A 76 -44.36 5.32 14.27
C GLN A 76 -43.62 5.90 13.07
N ALA A 77 -44.03 7.07 12.58
CA ALA A 77 -43.40 7.73 11.44
C ALA A 77 -41.96 8.13 11.78
N ARG A 78 -41.74 8.81 12.93
CA ARG A 78 -40.38 9.16 13.36
C ARG A 78 -39.54 7.94 13.72
N ALA A 79 -40.14 6.94 14.37
CA ALA A 79 -39.44 5.70 14.70
C ALA A 79 -38.88 5.01 13.45
N THR A 80 -39.68 4.95 12.38
CA THR A 80 -39.27 4.36 11.08
C THR A 80 -38.12 5.14 10.45
N VAL A 81 -38.16 6.47 10.46
CA VAL A 81 -37.07 7.31 9.92
C VAL A 81 -35.77 7.08 10.69
N TYR A 82 -35.81 7.08 12.02
CA TYR A 82 -34.61 6.82 12.83
C TYR A 82 -34.08 5.39 12.67
N ALA A 83 -34.95 4.40 12.48
CA ALA A 83 -34.54 3.02 12.24
C ALA A 83 -33.81 2.88 10.90
N ASN A 84 -34.26 3.59 9.86
CA ASN A 84 -33.57 3.64 8.57
C ASN A 84 -32.17 4.25 8.71
N GLU A 85 -32.02 5.35 9.46
CA GLU A 85 -30.72 5.95 9.74
C GLU A 85 -29.78 4.98 10.48
N VAL A 86 -30.30 4.19 11.43
CA VAL A 86 -29.50 3.13 12.09
C VAL A 86 -29.00 2.10 11.07
N SER A 87 -29.84 1.67 10.13
CA SER A 87 -29.45 0.74 9.06
C SER A 87 -28.36 1.32 8.16
N GLU A 88 -28.48 2.59 7.78
CA GLU A 88 -27.46 3.28 6.97
C GLU A 88 -26.13 3.44 7.72
N ILE A 89 -26.17 3.80 9.02
CA ILE A 89 -24.96 3.86 9.85
C ILE A 89 -24.27 2.50 9.92
N ARG A 90 -25.02 1.38 10.01
CA ARG A 90 -24.45 0.02 9.99
C ARG A 90 -23.76 -0.31 8.66
N LYS A 91 -24.36 0.09 7.53
CA LYS A 91 -23.74 -0.07 6.21
C LYS A 91 -22.43 0.73 6.12
N MET A 92 -22.44 1.97 6.61
CA MET A 92 -21.22 2.79 6.68
C MET A 92 -20.15 2.15 7.56
N ASN A 93 -20.52 1.61 8.73
CA ASN A 93 -19.62 0.87 9.61
C ASN A 93 -18.97 -0.33 8.91
N HIS A 94 -19.76 -1.09 8.14
CA HIS A 94 -19.25 -2.21 7.37
C HIS A 94 -18.19 -1.78 6.33
N ILE A 95 -18.47 -0.70 5.59
CA ILE A 95 -17.53 -0.14 4.61
C ILE A 95 -16.23 0.34 5.29
N VAL A 96 -16.34 1.02 6.43
CA VAL A 96 -15.17 1.49 7.20
C VAL A 96 -14.33 0.30 7.69
N ALA A 97 -14.96 -0.76 8.21
CA ALA A 97 -14.27 -1.95 8.66
C ALA A 97 -13.54 -2.68 7.52
N GLN A 98 -14.20 -2.86 6.37
CA GLN A 98 -13.58 -3.46 5.19
C GLN A 98 -12.42 -2.62 4.65
N SER A 99 -12.58 -1.30 4.63
CA SER A 99 -11.52 -0.37 4.20
C SER A 99 -10.30 -0.48 5.10
N LYS A 100 -10.51 -0.58 6.43
CA LYS A 100 -9.44 -0.76 7.40
C LYS A 100 -8.66 -2.05 7.13
N LEU A 101 -9.36 -3.19 7.00
CA LEU A 101 -8.75 -4.49 6.70
C LEU A 101 -7.96 -4.46 5.39
N ALA A 102 -8.49 -3.81 4.35
CA ALA A 102 -7.80 -3.67 3.07
C ALA A 102 -6.49 -2.86 3.21
N LEU A 103 -6.51 -1.76 3.97
CA LEU A 103 -5.31 -0.97 4.22
C LEU A 103 -4.27 -1.74 5.06
N GLU A 104 -4.70 -2.49 6.07
CA GLU A 104 -3.83 -3.37 6.86
C GLU A 104 -3.17 -4.44 5.97
N ALA A 105 -3.94 -5.05 5.05
CA ALA A 105 -3.41 -5.99 4.08
C ALA A 105 -2.37 -5.36 3.14
N ILE A 106 -2.56 -4.10 2.73
CA ILE A 106 -1.58 -3.38 1.92
C ILE A 106 -0.30 -3.14 2.73
N VAL A 107 -0.39 -2.73 3.99
CA VAL A 107 0.79 -2.53 4.86
C VAL A 107 1.59 -3.82 4.98
N MET A 108 0.94 -4.97 5.19
CA MET A 108 1.62 -6.27 5.25
C MET A 108 2.35 -6.58 3.93
N ARG A 109 1.71 -6.35 2.78
CA ARG A 109 2.33 -6.56 1.47
C ARG A 109 3.52 -5.63 1.20
N LEU A 110 3.44 -4.37 1.64
CA LEU A 110 4.56 -3.43 1.54
C LEU A 110 5.76 -3.90 2.38
N GLY A 111 5.51 -4.51 3.55
CA GLY A 111 6.55 -5.18 4.34
C GLY A 111 7.27 -6.27 3.56
N THR A 112 6.53 -7.18 2.92
CA THR A 112 7.12 -8.23 2.07
C THR A 112 7.93 -7.65 0.91
N VAL A 113 7.46 -6.56 0.28
CA VAL A 113 8.22 -5.88 -0.80
C VAL A 113 9.53 -5.30 -0.26
N GLN A 114 9.53 -4.75 0.96
CA GLN A 114 10.75 -4.26 1.60
C GLN A 114 11.72 -5.41 1.91
N ASP A 115 11.24 -6.53 2.46
CA ASP A 115 12.05 -7.70 2.78
C ASP A 115 12.72 -8.28 1.52
N ILE A 116 11.97 -8.37 0.41
CA ILE A 116 12.52 -8.77 -0.90
C ILE A 116 13.58 -7.78 -1.36
N GLY A 117 13.34 -6.48 -1.19
CA GLY A 117 14.30 -5.42 -1.51
C GLY A 117 15.63 -5.61 -0.77
N ASP A 118 15.57 -5.86 0.54
CA ASP A 118 16.75 -6.09 1.37
C ASP A 118 17.50 -7.38 0.97
N VAL A 119 16.80 -8.47 0.60
CA VAL A 119 17.41 -9.69 0.04
C VAL A 119 18.11 -9.43 -1.30
N VAL A 120 17.50 -8.66 -2.21
CA VAL A 120 18.11 -8.31 -3.50
C VAL A 120 19.40 -7.52 -3.31
N VAL A 121 19.44 -6.60 -2.35
CA VAL A 121 20.66 -5.86 -1.98
C VAL A 121 21.74 -6.82 -1.47
N ALA A 122 21.38 -7.75 -0.59
CA ALA A 122 22.33 -8.72 -0.03
C ALA A 122 22.90 -9.67 -1.10
N LEU A 123 22.11 -10.06 -2.10
CA LEU A 123 22.53 -10.97 -3.18
C LEU A 123 23.22 -10.27 -4.36
N ALA A 124 23.21 -8.93 -4.42
CA ALA A 124 23.76 -8.18 -5.55
C ALA A 124 25.24 -8.51 -5.89
N PRO A 125 26.15 -8.71 -4.92
CA PRO A 125 27.53 -9.09 -5.22
C PRO A 125 27.64 -10.49 -5.84
N ALA A 126 26.88 -11.46 -5.35
CA ALA A 126 26.87 -12.83 -5.88
C ALA A 126 26.38 -12.88 -7.33
N ILE A 127 25.34 -12.10 -7.65
CA ILE A 127 24.83 -11.96 -9.03
C ILE A 127 25.92 -11.35 -9.95
N THR A 128 26.68 -10.39 -9.45
CA THR A 128 27.80 -9.79 -10.19
C THR A 128 28.88 -10.83 -10.52
N VAL A 129 29.29 -11.64 -9.54
CA VAL A 129 30.27 -12.72 -9.74
C VAL A 129 29.78 -13.74 -10.79
N LEU A 130 28.52 -14.17 -10.69
CA LEU A 130 27.92 -15.10 -11.66
C LEU A 130 27.93 -14.53 -13.09
N ASN A 131 27.66 -13.24 -13.26
CA ASN A 131 27.72 -12.59 -14.57
C ASN A 131 29.15 -12.55 -15.12
N THR A 132 30.15 -12.30 -14.28
CA THR A 132 31.57 -12.35 -14.68
C THR A 132 31.95 -13.76 -15.14
N VAL A 133 31.60 -14.79 -14.37
CA VAL A 133 31.88 -16.19 -14.73
C VAL A 133 31.19 -16.58 -16.04
N LYS A 134 29.91 -16.21 -16.22
CA LYS A 134 29.18 -16.43 -17.47
C LYS A 134 29.88 -15.77 -18.66
N ALA A 135 30.33 -14.52 -18.51
CA ALA A 135 31.05 -13.81 -19.56
C ALA A 135 32.40 -14.48 -19.87
N SER A 136 33.15 -14.91 -18.86
CA SER A 136 34.40 -15.66 -19.03
C SER A 136 34.15 -16.97 -19.79
N ILE A 137 33.17 -17.79 -19.39
CA ILE A 137 32.85 -19.04 -20.07
C ILE A 137 32.41 -18.79 -21.53
N SER A 138 31.57 -17.78 -21.78
CA SER A 138 31.16 -17.41 -23.14
C SER A 138 32.33 -16.92 -24.01
N GLY A 139 33.37 -16.34 -23.42
CA GLY A 139 34.59 -15.94 -24.12
C GLY A 139 35.57 -17.09 -24.38
N ILE A 140 35.49 -18.18 -23.59
CA ILE A 140 36.36 -19.36 -23.72
C ILE A 140 35.72 -20.46 -24.60
N ILE A 141 34.40 -20.41 -24.84
CA ILE A 141 33.70 -21.22 -25.85
C ILE A 141 33.53 -20.43 -27.18
N PRO A 142 34.58 -20.21 -28.00
CA PRO A 142 34.38 -19.95 -29.43
C PRO A 142 34.38 -21.20 -30.33
N GLU A 143 34.80 -22.39 -29.87
CA GLU A 143 35.14 -23.50 -30.79
C GLU A 143 34.59 -24.90 -30.41
N ALA A 144 33.35 -25.01 -29.92
CA ALA A 144 32.69 -26.32 -29.75
C ALA A 144 31.64 -26.65 -30.84
N GLY A 145 31.54 -25.82 -31.89
CA GLY A 145 30.53 -25.94 -32.96
C GLY A 145 31.06 -25.91 -34.39
N LYS A 146 32.37 -26.08 -34.59
CA LYS A 146 32.99 -26.26 -35.92
C LYS A 146 33.70 -27.61 -35.98
N LYS A 147 32.95 -28.69 -36.14
CA LYS A 147 33.39 -29.91 -36.80
C LYS A 147 32.21 -30.53 -37.52
#